data_AF-A0A849MDL2-F1
#
_entry.id   AF-A0A849MDL2-F1
#
_cell.length_a   1.000
_cell.length_b   1.000
_cell.length_c   1.000
_cell.angle_alpha   90.00
_cell.angle_beta   90.00
_cell.angle_gamma   90.00
#
_symmetry.space_group_name_H-M   'P 1'
#
loop_
_entity.id
_entity.type
_entity.pdbx_description
1 polymer ?
#
loop_
_entity_poly.entity_id
_entity_poly.type
_entity_poly.pdbx_seq_one_letter_code
_entity_poly.pdbx_strand_id
1 'polypeptide(L)'
;MNFIKKVFQNGPLYVGLFFIISGISIAQEIDDFSVNKEISGDAQNHKEKNTITYTVEKNQKEIYSITNSLDYDAPVPEFIVFEDGAGVMVSSFDASLTFFDNLGEKIVKLKINKELKAIYERSIYSAIDENNLLIALSQPGLDYSLIQIYNEKGVLLNDWKIENEHVNGLQFAKSQNILAVSSYSWGSGSISKNTQFFNRTGDLLQQSGNNFSSGSFVKNGEAFSGYRKHLYFLYDLTKKSTAFEFISKNDIIITAEYKSDEIIIVTTEAPVLNNGNWYYINPTIKVFSKEGKEISSRNEKTQPFSSFSLEQKDDRIFFKTNTDMILVK
;
A
#
# COMPACT_ATOMS: atom_id res chain seq x y z
N MET A 1 -6.81 53.05 -1.58
CA MET A 1 -5.56 53.63 -2.09
C MET A 1 -4.46 53.30 -1.08
N ASN A 2 -3.52 52.46 -1.51
CA ASN A 2 -2.27 51.98 -0.88
C ASN A 2 -2.00 52.19 0.62
N PHE A 3 -1.63 51.09 1.28
CA PHE A 3 -0.40 50.83 2.07
C PHE A 3 -0.79 49.70 3.05
N ILE A 4 -0.24 48.48 2.94
CA ILE A 4 1.00 48.08 3.60
C ILE A 4 1.68 46.96 2.77
N LYS A 5 2.97 47.18 2.48
CA LYS A 5 3.94 46.26 1.89
C LYS A 5 4.68 45.51 3.01
N LYS A 6 5.09 44.26 2.70
CA LYS A 6 6.24 43.50 3.24
C LYS A 6 6.21 43.14 4.73
N VAL A 7 6.12 41.84 5.04
CA VAL A 7 7.26 40.98 5.45
C VAL A 7 6.85 39.51 5.24
N PHE A 8 7.35 38.88 4.18
CA PHE A 8 7.53 37.42 4.11
C PHE A 8 8.89 37.18 3.46
N GLN A 9 9.93 37.44 4.24
CA GLN A 9 11.26 36.91 4.08
C GLN A 9 11.59 36.28 5.42
N ASN A 10 11.35 34.99 5.55
CA ASN A 10 12.01 34.10 6.50
C ASN A 10 11.93 32.71 5.86
N GLY A 11 13.07 32.00 5.87
CA GLY A 11 13.39 30.84 5.03
C GLY A 11 12.51 29.60 5.26
N PRO A 12 12.85 28.48 4.60
CA PRO A 12 12.10 27.23 4.79
C PRO A 12 12.11 26.86 6.27
N LEU A 13 10.91 26.76 6.84
CA LEU A 13 10.69 26.19 8.16
C LEU A 13 10.99 24.69 8.04
N TYR A 14 12.21 24.29 8.41
CA TYR A 14 12.56 22.89 8.61
C TYR A 14 11.78 22.40 9.84
N VAL A 15 10.62 21.80 9.59
CA VAL A 15 9.94 20.97 10.60
C VAL A 15 10.78 19.71 10.72
N GLY A 16 11.64 19.65 11.73
CA GLY A 16 12.35 18.43 12.09
C GLY A 16 11.33 17.34 12.40
N LEU A 17 11.32 16.28 11.58
CA LEU A 17 10.56 15.08 11.87
C LEU A 17 11.29 14.32 12.98
N PHE A 18 10.61 14.13 14.11
CA PHE A 18 11.05 13.23 15.16
C PHE A 18 10.44 11.84 14.88
N PHE A 19 11.30 10.87 14.62
CA PHE A 19 10.95 9.45 14.60
C PHE A 19 11.49 8.81 15.86
N ILE A 20 10.66 8.67 16.90
CA ILE A 20 10.88 7.65 17.93
C ILE A 20 10.02 6.47 17.50
N ILE A 21 10.54 5.63 16.61
CA ILE A 21 9.88 4.38 16.22
C ILE A 21 10.34 3.30 17.20
N SER A 22 9.62 3.12 18.29
CA SER A 22 9.59 1.82 18.95
C SER A 22 8.93 0.84 17.96
N GLY A 23 9.71 -0.13 17.48
CA GLY A 23 9.40 -1.13 16.44
C GLY A 23 7.94 -1.26 16.00
N ILE A 24 7.66 -0.87 14.76
CA ILE A 24 6.43 -1.26 14.06
C ILE A 24 6.76 -2.54 13.28
N SER A 25 6.41 -3.70 13.83
CA SER A 25 6.35 -4.96 13.08
C SER A 25 5.14 -4.92 12.15
N ILE A 26 5.37 -4.63 10.87
CA ILE A 26 4.40 -4.93 9.82
C ILE A 26 4.80 -6.30 9.28
N ALA A 27 4.21 -7.35 9.84
CA ALA A 27 4.41 -8.70 9.34
C ALA A 27 3.65 -8.84 8.02
N GLN A 28 4.36 -9.11 6.94
CA GLN A 28 3.78 -9.76 5.77
C GLN A 28 3.76 -11.26 6.04
N GLU A 29 2.58 -11.89 6.03
CA GLU A 29 2.44 -13.34 6.13
C GLU A 29 2.23 -13.91 4.72
N ILE A 30 3.20 -14.71 4.24
CA ILE A 30 3.04 -15.59 3.08
C ILE A 30 3.31 -17.01 3.60
N ASP A 31 2.27 -17.83 3.61
CA ASP A 31 2.28 -19.18 4.18
C ASP A 31 2.79 -19.22 5.63
N ASP A 32 4.02 -19.74 5.81
CA ASP A 32 4.72 -19.93 7.09
C ASP A 32 5.72 -18.81 7.40
N PHE A 33 5.95 -17.88 6.46
CA PHE A 33 6.97 -16.85 6.58
C PHE A 33 6.41 -15.55 7.13
N SER A 34 7.19 -14.91 8.01
CA SER A 34 6.95 -13.55 8.47
C SER A 34 8.24 -12.72 8.39
N VAL A 35 8.08 -11.41 8.22
CA VAL A 35 9.19 -10.45 8.24
C VAL A 35 9.00 -9.51 9.41
N ASN A 36 9.96 -9.54 10.33
CA ASN A 36 10.08 -8.56 11.39
C ASN A 36 11.04 -7.45 10.97
N LYS A 37 10.67 -6.20 11.28
CA LYS A 37 11.46 -5.01 10.92
C LYS A 37 11.80 -4.24 12.17
N GLU A 38 13.09 -4.06 12.41
CA GLU A 38 13.62 -3.24 13.49
C GLU A 38 14.40 -2.05 12.90
N ILE A 39 14.16 -0.86 13.42
CA ILE A 39 14.93 0.34 13.09
C ILE A 39 15.62 0.78 14.37
N SER A 40 16.94 0.88 14.34
CA SER A 40 17.76 1.32 15.46
C SER A 40 18.66 2.48 15.06
N GLY A 41 18.90 3.40 15.98
CA GLY A 41 19.60 4.67 15.73
C GLY A 41 18.82 5.88 16.22
N ASP A 42 19.53 6.98 16.37
CA ASP A 42 19.02 8.30 16.72
C ASP A 42 19.59 9.31 15.73
N ALA A 43 19.54 8.98 14.44
CA ALA A 43 19.90 9.97 13.43
C ALA A 43 18.85 11.10 13.51
N GLN A 44 19.30 12.32 13.70
CA GLN A 44 18.50 13.55 13.73
C GLN A 44 18.97 14.56 12.67
N ASN A 45 20.15 14.36 12.09
CA ASN A 45 20.77 15.31 11.17
C ASN A 45 21.17 14.66 9.84
N HIS A 46 21.28 15.51 8.81
CA HIS A 46 21.83 15.13 7.52
C HIS A 46 23.23 14.51 7.68
N LYS A 47 23.50 13.39 6.96
CA LYS A 47 24.68 12.50 7.03
C LYS A 47 24.72 11.53 8.22
N GLU A 48 23.83 11.67 9.20
CA GLU A 48 23.63 10.62 10.20
C GLU A 48 22.82 9.48 9.57
N LYS A 49 23.02 8.28 10.11
CA LYS A 49 22.41 7.06 9.57
C LYS A 49 21.72 6.29 10.67
N ASN A 50 20.55 5.80 10.36
CA ASN A 50 19.88 4.73 11.08
C ASN A 50 20.36 3.37 10.56
N THR A 51 20.11 2.35 11.35
CA THR A 51 20.27 0.95 10.99
C THR A 51 18.88 0.33 10.89
N ILE A 52 18.65 -0.43 9.84
CA ILE A 52 17.43 -1.20 9.66
C ILE A 52 17.78 -2.67 9.53
N THR A 53 17.11 -3.50 10.32
CA THR A 53 17.24 -4.95 10.28
C THR A 53 15.90 -5.56 9.90
N TYR A 54 15.93 -6.42 8.88
CA TYR A 54 14.80 -7.28 8.52
C TYR A 54 15.15 -8.70 8.93
N THR A 55 14.32 -9.29 9.78
CA THR A 55 14.46 -10.68 10.24
C THR A 55 13.36 -11.50 9.59
N VAL A 56 13.75 -12.51 8.82
CA VAL A 56 12.83 -13.44 8.18
C VAL A 56 12.69 -14.66 9.06
N GLU A 57 11.45 -14.95 9.45
CA GLU A 57 11.10 -16.10 10.28
C GLU A 57 10.25 -17.08 9.49
N LYS A 58 10.40 -18.37 9.77
CA LYS A 58 9.48 -19.41 9.35
C LYS A 58 8.97 -20.14 10.57
N ASN A 59 7.66 -20.21 10.76
CA ASN A 59 7.06 -20.83 11.96
C ASN A 59 7.64 -20.25 13.27
N GLN A 60 7.74 -18.92 13.36
CA GLN A 60 8.30 -18.17 14.51
C GLN A 60 9.78 -18.47 14.82
N LYS A 61 10.51 -19.06 13.87
CA LYS A 61 11.94 -19.30 13.99
C LYS A 61 12.68 -18.48 12.94
N GLU A 62 13.63 -17.67 13.40
CA GLU A 62 14.53 -16.94 12.51
C GLU A 62 15.26 -17.88 11.55
N ILE A 63 15.25 -17.50 10.26
CA ILE A 63 15.96 -18.18 9.18
C ILE A 63 17.19 -17.36 8.80
N TYR A 64 17.03 -16.06 8.60
CA TYR A 64 18.12 -15.12 8.37
C TYR A 64 17.71 -13.69 8.75
N SER A 65 18.71 -12.82 8.86
CA SER A 65 18.53 -11.37 9.08
C SER A 65 19.38 -10.57 8.11
N ILE A 66 18.81 -9.47 7.59
CA ILE A 66 19.49 -8.53 6.69
C ILE A 66 19.55 -7.17 7.38
N THR A 67 20.76 -6.65 7.56
CA THR A 67 20.98 -5.32 8.14
C THR A 67 21.48 -4.35 7.08
N ASN A 68 20.84 -3.18 7.00
CA ASN A 68 21.22 -2.08 6.12
C ASN A 68 21.37 -0.76 6.88
N SER A 69 22.16 0.13 6.31
CA SER A 69 22.28 1.50 6.78
C SER A 69 21.37 2.41 5.97
N LEU A 70 20.61 3.26 6.65
CA LEU A 70 19.61 4.15 6.07
C LEU A 70 19.97 5.59 6.47
N ASP A 71 20.08 6.50 5.50
CA ASP A 71 20.31 7.91 5.81
C ASP A 71 19.10 8.49 6.57
N TYR A 72 19.33 9.49 7.44
CA TYR A 72 18.31 10.12 8.30
C TYR A 72 16.99 10.46 7.58
N ASP A 73 17.09 10.95 6.34
CA ASP A 73 16.00 11.47 5.52
C ASP A 73 15.55 10.49 4.42
N ALA A 74 16.06 9.26 4.42
CA ALA A 74 15.71 8.26 3.43
C ALA A 74 14.45 7.46 3.83
N PRO A 75 13.47 7.30 2.92
CA PRO A 75 12.35 6.39 3.14
C PRO A 75 12.83 4.97 3.44
N VAL A 76 12.18 4.35 4.42
CA VAL A 76 12.45 2.96 4.82
C VAL A 76 12.06 2.03 3.67
N PRO A 77 12.97 1.19 3.15
CA PRO A 77 12.63 0.21 2.12
C PRO A 77 11.54 -0.77 2.58
N GLU A 78 10.78 -1.30 1.64
CA GLU A 78 9.94 -2.47 1.89
C GLU A 78 10.78 -3.73 1.73
N PHE A 79 10.53 -4.76 2.54
CA PHE A 79 11.12 -6.08 2.35
C PHE A 79 10.02 -7.12 2.22
N ILE A 80 10.09 -7.89 1.14
CA ILE A 80 9.06 -8.82 0.72
C ILE A 80 9.71 -10.20 0.58
N VAL A 81 9.05 -11.24 1.09
CA VAL A 81 9.53 -12.64 1.02
C VAL A 81 8.74 -13.40 -0.05
N PHE A 82 9.42 -14.26 -0.81
CA PHE A 82 8.84 -15.17 -1.79
C PHE A 82 8.42 -16.51 -1.12
N GLU A 83 7.62 -17.33 -1.81
CA GLU A 83 7.17 -18.64 -1.28
C GLU A 83 8.34 -19.59 -0.93
N ASP A 84 9.49 -19.46 -1.59
CA ASP A 84 10.69 -20.26 -1.31
C ASP A 84 11.58 -19.73 -0.16
N GLY A 85 11.18 -18.61 0.46
CA GLY A 85 11.91 -17.93 1.52
C GLY A 85 13.01 -16.98 1.04
N ALA A 86 13.25 -16.85 -0.27
CA ALA A 86 14.05 -15.75 -0.80
C ALA A 86 13.36 -14.41 -0.55
N GLY A 87 14.07 -13.29 -0.70
CA GLY A 87 13.49 -11.98 -0.44
C GLY A 87 13.93 -10.88 -1.38
N VAL A 88 13.16 -9.81 -1.42
CA VAL A 88 13.46 -8.61 -2.19
C VAL A 88 13.22 -7.38 -1.35
N MET A 89 14.21 -6.48 -1.37
CA MET A 89 14.10 -5.15 -0.80
C MET A 89 13.76 -4.14 -1.90
N VAL A 90 12.65 -3.44 -1.72
CA VAL A 90 12.13 -2.42 -2.64
C VAL A 90 12.41 -1.03 -2.04
N SER A 91 13.28 -0.25 -2.69
CA SER A 91 13.57 1.12 -2.28
C SER A 91 12.81 2.12 -3.16
N SER A 92 11.85 2.82 -2.54
CA SER A 92 11.00 3.82 -3.22
C SER A 92 11.77 5.07 -3.66
N PHE A 93 12.84 5.43 -2.94
CA PHE A 93 13.61 6.65 -3.21
C PHE A 93 14.46 6.57 -4.48
N ASP A 94 15.27 5.53 -4.61
CA ASP A 94 16.14 5.33 -5.78
C ASP A 94 15.55 4.39 -6.85
N ALA A 95 14.31 3.92 -6.63
CA ALA A 95 13.61 2.92 -7.43
C ALA A 95 14.50 1.70 -7.71
N SER A 96 15.09 1.15 -6.65
CA SER A 96 15.93 -0.04 -6.73
C SER A 96 15.31 -1.26 -6.07
N LEU A 97 15.69 -2.42 -6.60
CA LEU A 97 15.34 -3.74 -6.12
C LEU A 97 16.62 -4.45 -5.72
N THR A 98 16.71 -4.96 -4.50
CA THR A 98 17.83 -5.81 -4.06
C THR A 98 17.29 -7.18 -3.71
N PHE A 99 17.68 -8.19 -4.47
CA PHE A 99 17.25 -9.58 -4.28
C PHE A 99 18.24 -10.32 -3.39
N PHE A 100 17.70 -11.18 -2.54
CA PHE A 100 18.41 -12.02 -1.58
C PHE A 100 17.92 -13.45 -1.75
N ASP A 101 18.82 -14.42 -1.59
CA ASP A 101 18.43 -15.82 -1.54
C ASP A 101 17.79 -16.18 -0.19
N ASN A 102 17.41 -17.44 -0.04
CA ASN A 102 16.78 -17.96 1.18
C ASN A 102 17.74 -18.15 2.37
N LEU A 103 19.01 -17.76 2.23
CA LEU A 103 20.01 -17.66 3.30
C LEU A 103 20.27 -16.19 3.69
N GLY A 104 19.63 -15.24 3.01
CA GLY A 104 19.85 -13.81 3.21
C GLY A 104 21.07 -13.27 2.46
N GLU A 105 21.68 -14.04 1.56
CA GLU A 105 22.80 -13.58 0.75
C GLU A 105 22.29 -12.75 -0.45
N LYS A 106 22.92 -11.60 -0.68
CA LYS A 106 22.55 -10.72 -1.78
C LYS A 106 22.86 -11.37 -3.13
N ILE A 107 21.83 -11.56 -3.96
CA ILE A 107 21.94 -12.05 -5.34
C ILE A 107 22.31 -10.89 -6.28
N VAL A 108 21.46 -9.87 -6.35
CA VAL A 108 21.60 -8.76 -7.30
C VAL A 108 20.95 -7.48 -6.77
N LYS A 109 21.49 -6.31 -7.15
CA LYS A 109 20.81 -5.01 -6.99
C LYS A 109 20.59 -4.39 -8.37
N LEU A 110 19.36 -3.99 -8.65
CA LEU A 110 18.94 -3.42 -9.93
C LEU A 110 18.21 -2.10 -9.71
N LYS A 111 18.24 -1.21 -10.71
CA LYS A 111 17.36 -0.04 -10.78
C LYS A 111 16.24 -0.32 -11.78
N ILE A 112 15.00 -0.08 -11.37
CA ILE A 112 13.78 -0.32 -12.17
C ILE A 112 13.82 0.55 -13.44
N ASN A 113 14.29 1.80 -13.31
CA ASN A 113 14.60 2.68 -14.43
C ASN A 113 15.99 3.33 -14.24
N LYS A 114 16.93 3.04 -15.15
CA LYS A 114 18.33 3.52 -15.05
C LYS A 114 18.51 4.99 -15.42
N GLU A 115 17.60 5.54 -16.21
CA GLU A 115 17.71 6.91 -16.76
C GLU A 115 17.20 7.96 -15.78
N LEU A 116 16.31 7.55 -14.86
CA LEU A 116 15.71 8.45 -13.90
C LEU A 116 16.61 8.70 -12.69
N LYS A 117 16.84 9.98 -12.41
CA LYS A 117 17.51 10.42 -11.17
C LYS A 117 16.52 10.36 -10.01
N ALA A 118 17.03 9.97 -8.84
CA ALA A 118 16.30 10.04 -7.58
C ALA A 118 16.26 11.51 -7.12
N ILE A 119 15.11 12.15 -7.23
CA ILE A 119 14.90 13.55 -6.81
C ILE A 119 13.85 13.60 -5.68
N TYR A 120 12.91 12.65 -5.67
CA TYR A 120 11.85 12.50 -4.69
C TYR A 120 11.49 11.02 -4.57
N GLU A 121 10.83 10.66 -3.47
CA GLU A 121 10.27 9.32 -3.27
C GLU A 121 9.22 8.99 -4.33
N ARG A 122 9.31 7.78 -4.90
CA ARG A 122 8.37 7.31 -5.92
C ARG A 122 7.35 6.36 -5.31
N SER A 123 6.12 6.45 -5.78
CA SER A 123 5.11 5.45 -5.46
C SER A 123 5.44 4.16 -6.21
N ILE A 124 5.80 3.13 -5.45
CA ILE A 124 6.02 1.77 -5.92
C ILE A 124 5.02 0.90 -5.18
N TYR A 125 4.26 0.11 -5.92
CA TYR A 125 3.37 -0.89 -5.35
C TYR A 125 3.85 -2.25 -5.81
N SER A 126 3.78 -3.22 -4.90
CA SER A 126 4.33 -4.55 -5.07
C SER A 126 3.28 -5.61 -4.78
N ALA A 127 3.39 -6.77 -5.43
CA ALA A 127 2.61 -7.97 -5.15
C ALA A 127 3.48 -9.20 -5.45
N ILE A 128 3.20 -10.31 -4.76
CA ILE A 128 3.89 -11.58 -4.97
C ILE A 128 2.98 -12.58 -5.69
N ASP A 129 3.58 -13.30 -6.63
CA ASP A 129 3.01 -14.46 -7.30
C ASP A 129 4.04 -15.58 -7.29
N GLU A 130 3.96 -16.46 -6.30
CA GLU A 130 4.96 -17.50 -6.05
C GLU A 130 6.34 -16.88 -5.82
N ASN A 131 7.26 -17.17 -6.74
CA ASN A 131 8.62 -16.65 -6.74
C ASN A 131 8.77 -15.46 -7.69
N ASN A 132 7.66 -14.77 -8.02
CA ASN A 132 7.68 -13.60 -8.88
C ASN A 132 7.25 -12.35 -8.10
N LEU A 133 8.00 -11.28 -8.30
CA LEU A 133 7.68 -9.93 -7.84
C LEU A 133 7.00 -9.17 -8.97
N LEU A 134 5.78 -8.74 -8.74
CA LEU A 134 5.06 -7.80 -9.59
C LEU A 134 5.23 -6.39 -9.00
N ILE A 135 5.64 -5.44 -9.82
CA ILE A 135 5.85 -4.04 -9.43
C ILE A 135 5.03 -3.14 -10.34
N ALA A 136 4.38 -2.15 -9.74
CA ALA A 136 3.82 -0.99 -10.44
C ALA A 136 4.53 0.29 -9.96
N LEU A 137 5.14 1.02 -10.89
CA LEU A 137 5.99 2.17 -10.61
C LEU A 137 5.49 3.43 -11.31
N SER A 138 5.22 4.48 -10.52
CA SER A 138 4.98 5.83 -11.02
C SER A 138 6.18 6.40 -11.78
N GLN A 139 5.93 7.06 -12.90
CA GLN A 139 6.94 7.79 -13.67
C GLN A 139 6.53 9.27 -13.84
N PRO A 140 6.57 10.09 -12.78
CA PRO A 140 6.12 11.48 -12.92
C PRO A 140 6.98 12.25 -13.92
N GLY A 141 6.31 13.01 -14.79
CA GLY A 141 6.93 13.68 -15.94
C GLY A 141 6.95 12.85 -17.23
N LEU A 142 6.47 11.60 -17.20
CA LEU A 142 6.11 10.81 -18.38
C LEU A 142 4.58 10.69 -18.46
N ASP A 143 4.04 10.24 -19.59
CA ASP A 143 2.61 10.03 -19.79
C ASP A 143 2.11 8.62 -19.39
N TYR A 144 2.99 7.81 -18.80
CA TYR A 144 2.73 6.42 -18.45
C TYR A 144 3.34 6.03 -17.09
N SER A 145 2.87 4.91 -16.55
CA SER A 145 3.53 4.19 -15.44
C SER A 145 4.00 2.83 -15.93
N LEU A 146 4.94 2.22 -15.20
CA LEU A 146 5.52 0.92 -15.57
C LEU A 146 4.96 -0.20 -14.72
N ILE A 147 4.65 -1.32 -15.37
CA ILE A 147 4.49 -2.62 -14.71
C ILE A 147 5.68 -3.50 -15.08
N GLN A 148 6.25 -4.17 -14.09
CA GLN A 148 7.36 -5.10 -14.31
C GLN A 148 7.17 -6.35 -13.46
N ILE A 149 7.59 -7.49 -14.01
CA ILE A 149 7.59 -8.79 -13.33
C ILE A 149 9.01 -9.30 -13.28
N TYR A 150 9.49 -9.58 -12.07
CA TYR A 150 10.80 -10.19 -11.83
C TYR A 150 10.63 -11.56 -11.20
N ASN A 151 11.56 -12.48 -11.44
CA ASN A 151 11.67 -13.70 -10.63
C ASN A 151 12.51 -13.45 -9.36
N GLU A 152 12.64 -14.47 -8.52
CA GLU A 152 13.38 -14.45 -7.25
C GLU A 152 14.89 -14.17 -7.43
N LYS A 153 15.42 -14.39 -8.64
CA LYS A 153 16.81 -14.13 -9.01
C LYS A 153 17.03 -12.72 -9.58
N GLY A 154 15.99 -11.90 -9.63
CA GLY A 154 16.02 -10.55 -10.20
C GLY A 154 16.07 -10.51 -11.73
N VAL A 155 15.67 -11.57 -12.42
CA VAL A 155 15.52 -11.57 -13.88
C VAL A 155 14.17 -10.94 -14.24
N LEU A 156 14.19 -9.90 -15.08
CA LEU A 156 12.98 -9.30 -15.64
C LEU A 156 12.33 -10.29 -16.61
N LEU A 157 11.13 -10.74 -16.29
CA LEU A 157 10.35 -11.69 -17.08
C LEU A 157 9.42 -10.99 -18.08
N ASN A 158 8.82 -9.88 -17.66
CA ASN A 158 7.89 -9.11 -18.49
C ASN A 158 7.83 -7.64 -18.01
N ASP A 159 7.52 -6.73 -18.94
CA ASP A 159 7.22 -5.34 -18.64
C ASP A 159 6.25 -4.74 -19.64
N TRP A 160 5.45 -3.78 -19.17
CA TRP A 160 4.58 -2.99 -20.04
C TRP A 160 4.27 -1.63 -19.41
N LYS A 161 3.67 -0.77 -20.24
CA LYS A 161 3.25 0.58 -19.84
C LYS A 161 1.75 0.60 -19.60
N ILE A 162 1.34 1.37 -18.60
CA ILE A 162 -0.07 1.66 -18.33
C ILE A 162 -0.32 3.15 -18.43
N GLU A 163 -1.58 3.51 -18.64
CA GLU A 163 -2.00 4.91 -18.72
C GLU A 163 -1.74 5.62 -17.38
N ASN A 164 -1.47 6.92 -17.47
CA ASN A 164 -1.21 7.83 -16.35
C ASN A 164 0.16 7.68 -15.68
N GLU A 165 0.67 8.80 -15.18
CA GLU A 165 2.04 8.92 -14.64
C GLU A 165 2.18 8.50 -13.17
N HIS A 166 1.07 8.35 -12.45
CA HIS A 166 1.04 7.93 -11.06
C HIS A 166 0.26 6.64 -10.86
N VAL A 167 0.86 5.71 -10.12
CA VAL A 167 0.20 4.52 -9.57
C VAL A 167 -0.28 4.82 -8.15
N ASN A 168 -1.40 4.25 -7.76
CA ASN A 168 -1.97 4.37 -6.40
C ASN A 168 -2.28 3.01 -5.75
N GLY A 169 -2.15 1.89 -6.49
CA GLY A 169 -2.40 0.57 -5.93
C GLY A 169 -2.10 -0.55 -6.92
N LEU A 170 -1.75 -1.71 -6.39
CA LEU A 170 -1.53 -2.96 -7.12
C LEU A 170 -2.16 -4.11 -6.33
N GLN A 171 -2.88 -5.00 -6.99
CA GLN A 171 -3.42 -6.21 -6.40
C GLN A 171 -3.37 -7.35 -7.42
N PHE A 172 -3.03 -8.56 -6.95
CA PHE A 172 -2.91 -9.73 -7.83
C PHE A 172 -3.73 -10.90 -7.30
N ALA A 173 -4.45 -11.55 -8.20
CA ALA A 173 -5.21 -12.77 -7.94
C ALA A 173 -4.59 -13.96 -8.67
N LYS A 174 -3.76 -14.73 -7.97
CA LYS A 174 -3.04 -15.91 -8.48
C LYS A 174 -3.95 -16.91 -9.18
N SER A 175 -5.07 -17.29 -8.55
CA SER A 175 -5.98 -18.31 -9.08
C SER A 175 -6.72 -17.89 -10.36
N GLN A 176 -6.81 -16.59 -10.66
CA GLN A 176 -7.41 -16.08 -11.90
C GLN A 176 -6.38 -15.54 -12.88
N ASN A 177 -5.12 -15.41 -12.47
CA ASN A 177 -4.06 -14.77 -13.25
C ASN A 177 -4.43 -13.33 -13.64
N ILE A 178 -4.99 -12.55 -12.71
CA ILE A 178 -5.45 -11.17 -12.94
C ILE A 178 -4.71 -10.20 -12.03
N LEU A 179 -4.20 -9.12 -12.62
CA LEU A 179 -3.60 -7.97 -11.96
C LEU A 179 -4.57 -6.78 -12.03
N ALA A 180 -4.91 -6.19 -10.89
CA ALA A 180 -5.58 -4.89 -10.83
C ALA A 180 -4.54 -3.80 -10.53
N VAL A 181 -4.47 -2.78 -11.38
CA VAL A 181 -3.59 -1.63 -11.18
C VAL A 181 -4.43 -0.37 -11.13
N SER A 182 -4.22 0.44 -10.09
CA SER A 182 -4.84 1.74 -9.91
C SER A 182 -3.88 2.83 -10.32
N SER A 183 -4.33 3.75 -11.18
CA SER A 183 -3.51 4.86 -11.64
C SER A 183 -4.29 6.17 -11.72
N TYR A 184 -3.57 7.29 -11.73
CA TYR A 184 -4.13 8.63 -11.91
C TYR A 184 -3.12 9.60 -12.53
N SER A 185 -3.63 10.64 -13.18
CA SER A 185 -2.83 11.78 -13.65
C SER A 185 -3.56 13.09 -13.37
N TRP A 186 -2.82 14.16 -13.08
CA TRP A 186 -3.36 15.51 -13.00
C TRP A 186 -2.97 16.29 -14.27
N GLY A 187 -3.96 16.60 -15.11
CA GLY A 187 -3.75 17.41 -16.33
C GLY A 187 -4.18 18.86 -16.14
N SER A 188 -4.17 19.62 -17.24
CA SER A 188 -4.58 21.03 -17.33
C SER A 188 -6.09 21.29 -17.14
N GLY A 189 -6.75 20.57 -16.23
CA GLY A 189 -8.15 20.83 -15.84
C GLY A 189 -8.94 19.63 -15.31
N SER A 190 -8.44 18.40 -15.43
CA SER A 190 -9.13 17.20 -14.96
C SER A 190 -8.15 16.18 -14.38
N ILE A 191 -8.62 15.43 -13.38
CA ILE A 191 -7.91 14.27 -12.87
C ILE A 191 -8.41 13.05 -13.63
N SER A 192 -7.54 12.40 -14.40
CA SER A 192 -7.81 11.07 -14.95
C SER A 192 -7.56 10.04 -13.86
N LYS A 193 -8.46 9.08 -13.70
CA LYS A 193 -8.38 8.02 -12.70
C LYS A 193 -8.90 6.74 -13.33
N ASN A 194 -8.18 5.64 -13.15
CA ASN A 194 -8.66 4.35 -13.60
C ASN A 194 -8.16 3.22 -12.68
N THR A 195 -8.86 2.10 -12.80
CA THR A 195 -8.37 0.79 -12.39
C THR A 195 -8.35 -0.05 -13.66
N GLN A 196 -7.18 -0.54 -14.05
CA GLN A 196 -7.00 -1.40 -15.20
C GLN A 196 -6.73 -2.83 -14.74
N PHE A 197 -7.36 -3.79 -15.41
CA PHE A 197 -7.23 -5.22 -15.12
C PHE A 197 -6.46 -5.89 -16.25
N PHE A 198 -5.35 -6.56 -15.93
CA PHE A 198 -4.47 -7.22 -16.89
C PHE A 198 -4.34 -8.70 -16.58
N ASN A 199 -3.98 -9.50 -17.58
CA ASN A 199 -3.36 -10.81 -17.32
C ASN A 199 -1.83 -10.65 -17.12
N ARG A 200 -1.11 -11.74 -16.83
CA ARG A 200 0.36 -11.71 -16.67
C ARG A 200 1.17 -11.39 -17.92
N THR A 201 0.60 -11.54 -19.11
CA THR A 201 1.27 -11.17 -20.37
C THR A 201 1.17 -9.67 -20.64
N GLY A 202 0.36 -8.94 -19.87
CA GLY A 202 0.16 -7.50 -20.01
C GLY A 202 -1.04 -7.12 -20.90
N ASP A 203 -1.86 -8.11 -21.29
CA ASP A 203 -3.07 -7.84 -22.05
C ASP A 203 -4.13 -7.20 -21.15
N LEU A 204 -4.64 -6.05 -21.57
CA LEU A 204 -5.73 -5.36 -20.89
C LEU A 204 -7.02 -6.17 -21.05
N LEU A 205 -7.54 -6.67 -19.94
CA LEU A 205 -8.81 -7.38 -19.88
C LEU A 205 -9.96 -6.38 -19.81
N GLN A 206 -9.88 -5.43 -18.88
CA GLN A 206 -10.97 -4.50 -18.51
C GLN A 206 -10.46 -3.22 -17.85
N GLN A 207 -11.34 -2.24 -17.72
CA GLN A 207 -11.07 -1.01 -16.97
C GLN A 207 -12.30 -0.47 -16.25
N SER A 208 -12.07 0.20 -15.12
CA SER A 208 -13.04 0.95 -14.33
C SER A 208 -12.60 2.41 -14.23
N GLY A 209 -13.56 3.34 -14.23
CA GLY A 209 -13.31 4.78 -14.01
C GLY A 209 -13.02 5.14 -12.55
N ASN A 210 -13.02 4.15 -11.65
CA ASN A 210 -12.64 4.30 -10.25
C ASN A 210 -11.18 3.90 -10.04
N ASN A 211 -10.53 4.46 -9.01
CA ASN A 211 -9.18 4.07 -8.61
C ASN A 211 -9.18 3.70 -7.11
N PHE A 212 -8.24 2.84 -6.71
CA PHE A 212 -8.11 2.32 -5.34
C PHE A 212 -6.72 2.59 -4.75
N SER A 213 -6.61 2.63 -3.43
CA SER A 213 -5.33 2.55 -2.69
C SER A 213 -5.11 1.19 -2.06
N SER A 214 -6.20 0.48 -1.76
CA SER A 214 -6.20 -0.91 -1.32
C SER A 214 -7.43 -1.62 -1.91
N GLY A 215 -7.35 -2.93 -2.07
CA GLY A 215 -8.44 -3.71 -2.62
C GLY A 215 -8.14 -5.20 -2.60
N SER A 216 -9.11 -5.99 -3.03
CA SER A 216 -9.00 -7.44 -3.13
C SER A 216 -9.94 -7.98 -4.20
N PHE A 217 -9.54 -9.10 -4.81
CA PHE A 217 -10.41 -9.89 -5.66
C PHE A 217 -11.35 -10.72 -4.78
N VAL A 218 -12.63 -10.74 -5.14
CA VAL A 218 -13.69 -11.43 -4.39
C VAL A 218 -14.55 -12.26 -5.32
N LYS A 219 -15.39 -13.14 -4.74
CA LYS A 219 -16.21 -14.10 -5.50
C LYS A 219 -15.38 -14.93 -6.49
N ASN A 220 -14.29 -15.53 -6.01
CA ASN A 220 -13.36 -16.29 -6.84
C ASN A 220 -12.81 -15.49 -8.05
N GLY A 221 -12.60 -14.18 -7.84
CA GLY A 221 -12.07 -13.26 -8.85
C GLY A 221 -13.06 -12.81 -9.92
N GLU A 222 -14.36 -13.06 -9.75
CA GLU A 222 -15.42 -12.50 -10.61
C GLU A 222 -15.70 -11.01 -10.32
N ALA A 223 -15.24 -10.50 -9.17
CA ALA A 223 -15.38 -9.12 -8.79
C ALA A 223 -14.12 -8.58 -8.09
N PHE A 224 -13.97 -7.26 -8.09
CA PHE A 224 -12.90 -6.55 -7.40
C PHE A 224 -13.50 -5.52 -6.44
N SER A 225 -13.14 -5.62 -5.17
CA SER A 225 -13.48 -4.68 -4.12
C SER A 225 -12.30 -3.72 -3.92
N GLY A 226 -12.49 -2.43 -4.19
CA GLY A 226 -11.44 -1.42 -4.05
C GLY A 226 -11.89 -0.25 -3.21
N TYR A 227 -10.98 0.34 -2.44
CA TYR A 227 -11.27 1.57 -1.71
C TYR A 227 -10.09 2.54 -1.71
N ARG A 228 -10.42 3.80 -1.44
CA ARG A 228 -9.52 4.91 -1.16
C ARG A 228 -10.20 5.86 -0.18
N LYS A 229 -9.48 6.90 0.25
CA LYS A 229 -9.90 7.90 1.25
C LYS A 229 -11.41 8.22 1.32
N HIS A 230 -12.11 8.43 0.20
CA HIS A 230 -13.54 8.80 0.22
C HIS A 230 -14.44 7.92 -0.66
N LEU A 231 -13.92 6.80 -1.16
CA LEU A 231 -14.63 5.97 -2.12
C LEU A 231 -14.37 4.50 -1.82
N TYR A 232 -15.44 3.73 -1.69
CA TYR A 232 -15.42 2.28 -1.83
C TYR A 232 -16.21 1.92 -3.09
N PHE A 233 -15.73 0.93 -3.85
CA PHE A 233 -16.47 0.39 -4.98
C PHE A 233 -16.30 -1.13 -5.07
N LEU A 234 -17.35 -1.79 -5.57
CA LEU A 234 -17.33 -3.19 -5.96
C LEU A 234 -17.53 -3.24 -7.48
N TYR A 235 -16.52 -3.67 -8.22
CA TYR A 235 -16.54 -3.81 -9.67
C TYR A 235 -16.79 -5.26 -10.07
N ASP A 236 -17.84 -5.50 -10.85
CA ASP A 236 -18.17 -6.83 -11.40
C ASP A 236 -17.39 -7.01 -12.71
N LEU A 237 -16.40 -7.91 -12.70
CA LEU A 237 -15.56 -8.21 -13.86
C LEU A 237 -16.35 -8.99 -14.93
N THR A 238 -17.41 -9.71 -14.56
CA THR A 238 -18.20 -10.46 -15.54
C THR A 238 -19.10 -9.50 -16.34
N LYS A 239 -19.70 -8.52 -15.65
CA LYS A 239 -20.59 -7.52 -16.25
C LYS A 239 -19.88 -6.27 -16.74
N LYS A 240 -18.60 -6.08 -16.39
CA LYS A 240 -17.79 -4.90 -16.72
C LYS A 240 -18.40 -3.60 -16.18
N SER A 241 -18.92 -3.64 -14.96
CA SER A 241 -19.68 -2.52 -14.37
C SER A 241 -19.47 -2.41 -12.87
N THR A 242 -19.54 -1.19 -12.33
CA THR A 242 -19.61 -0.97 -10.88
C THR A 242 -20.93 -1.50 -10.34
N ALA A 243 -20.88 -2.55 -9.52
CA ALA A 243 -22.04 -3.16 -8.87
C ALA A 243 -22.48 -2.37 -7.62
N PHE A 244 -21.54 -1.75 -6.92
CA PHE A 244 -21.82 -0.93 -5.75
C PHE A 244 -20.77 0.18 -5.61
N GLU A 245 -21.21 1.34 -5.11
CA GLU A 245 -20.35 2.46 -4.78
C GLU A 245 -20.81 3.14 -3.49
N PHE A 246 -19.85 3.46 -2.62
CA PHE A 246 -20.08 4.27 -1.42
C PHE A 246 -19.11 5.45 -1.41
N ILE A 247 -19.66 6.66 -1.34
CA ILE A 247 -18.90 7.91 -1.26
C ILE A 247 -19.06 8.51 0.13
N SER A 248 -17.96 8.63 0.87
CA SER A 248 -17.93 9.35 2.14
C SER A 248 -17.67 10.83 1.91
N LYS A 249 -18.51 11.71 2.45
CA LYS A 249 -18.39 13.18 2.27
C LYS A 249 -17.46 13.84 3.27
N ASN A 250 -17.56 13.44 4.54
CA ASN A 250 -16.87 14.11 5.65
C ASN A 250 -15.81 13.22 6.30
N ASP A 251 -16.00 11.91 6.21
CA ASP A 251 -15.10 10.94 6.83
C ASP A 251 -14.15 10.34 5.79
N ILE A 252 -13.04 9.82 6.27
CA ILE A 252 -12.13 9.00 5.49
C ILE A 252 -12.45 7.51 5.69
N ILE A 253 -12.36 6.72 4.63
CA ILE A 253 -12.38 5.26 4.70
C ILE A 253 -10.97 4.81 5.05
N ILE A 254 -10.83 4.15 6.21
CA ILE A 254 -9.55 3.61 6.66
C ILE A 254 -9.36 2.16 6.26
N THR A 255 -10.43 1.37 6.30
CA THR A 255 -10.45 0.00 5.79
C THR A 255 -11.83 -0.35 5.25
N ALA A 256 -11.86 -1.23 4.26
CA ALA A 256 -13.09 -1.79 3.73
C ALA A 256 -12.84 -3.16 3.09
N GLU A 257 -13.79 -4.08 3.28
CA GLU A 257 -13.72 -5.44 2.74
C GLU A 257 -15.08 -5.91 2.24
N TYR A 258 -15.06 -6.74 1.19
CA TYR A 258 -16.22 -7.54 0.79
C TYR A 258 -16.03 -8.95 1.31
N LYS A 259 -16.91 -9.40 2.21
CA LYS A 259 -16.77 -10.66 2.93
C LYS A 259 -18.12 -11.25 3.31
N SER A 260 -18.29 -12.56 3.12
CA SER A 260 -19.54 -13.27 3.45
C SER A 260 -20.79 -12.62 2.86
N ASP A 261 -20.73 -12.22 1.58
CA ASP A 261 -21.80 -11.50 0.86
C ASP A 261 -22.16 -10.11 1.46
N GLU A 262 -21.30 -9.54 2.30
CA GLU A 262 -21.47 -8.23 2.91
C GLU A 262 -20.29 -7.32 2.58
N ILE A 263 -20.54 -6.02 2.61
CA ILE A 263 -19.54 -4.97 2.45
C ILE A 263 -19.38 -4.30 3.80
N ILE A 264 -18.17 -4.33 4.34
CA ILE A 264 -17.83 -3.69 5.61
C ILE A 264 -16.97 -2.48 5.28
N ILE A 265 -17.36 -1.31 5.75
CA ILE A 265 -16.63 -0.06 5.57
C ILE A 265 -16.42 0.56 6.94
N VAL A 266 -15.17 0.84 7.28
CA VAL A 266 -14.81 1.56 8.50
C VAL A 266 -14.36 2.96 8.11
N THR A 267 -15.08 3.96 8.62
CA THR A 267 -14.76 5.37 8.41
C THR A 267 -14.33 6.05 9.70
N THR A 268 -13.64 7.17 9.59
CA THR A 268 -13.24 8.03 10.72
C THR A 268 -13.12 9.46 10.23
N GLU A 269 -13.16 10.42 11.15
CA GLU A 269 -12.72 11.78 10.88
C GLU A 269 -11.25 11.81 10.42
N ALA A 270 -10.78 12.98 9.95
CA ALA A 270 -9.40 13.15 9.52
C ALA A 270 -8.42 12.84 10.67
N PRO A 271 -7.32 12.10 10.41
CA PRO A 271 -6.39 11.72 11.45
C PRO A 271 -5.56 12.91 11.92
N VAL A 272 -5.05 12.81 13.15
CA VAL A 272 -4.14 13.80 13.73
C VAL A 272 -2.71 13.26 13.64
N LEU A 273 -1.79 14.05 13.09
CA LEU A 273 -0.36 13.71 13.10
C LEU A 273 0.23 14.06 14.47
N ASN A 274 0.80 13.08 15.16
CA ASN A 274 1.46 13.26 16.44
C ASN A 274 2.72 12.39 16.49
N ASN A 275 3.88 12.97 16.83
CA ASN A 275 5.17 12.26 16.90
C ASN A 275 5.43 11.35 15.67
N GLY A 276 5.22 11.90 14.46
CA GLY A 276 5.45 11.18 13.21
C GLY A 276 4.41 10.11 12.85
N ASN A 277 3.38 9.90 13.68
CA ASN A 277 2.35 8.89 13.46
C ASN A 277 0.97 9.52 13.26
N TRP A 278 0.17 8.95 12.36
CA TRP A 278 -1.23 9.32 12.17
C TRP A 278 -2.10 8.57 13.18
N TYR A 279 -2.91 9.32 13.93
CA TYR A 279 -3.85 8.77 14.90
C TYR A 279 -5.29 9.01 14.47
N TYR A 280 -6.09 7.97 14.63
CA TYR A 280 -7.52 7.93 14.32
C TYR A 280 -8.32 7.76 15.61
N ILE A 281 -9.57 8.24 15.60
CA ILE A 281 -10.47 8.15 16.75
C ILE A 281 -11.90 7.92 16.28
N ASN A 282 -12.71 7.35 17.16
CA ASN A 282 -14.16 7.26 17.02
C ASN A 282 -14.66 6.71 15.67
N PRO A 283 -14.18 5.54 15.23
CA PRO A 283 -14.51 5.02 13.92
C PRO A 283 -16.00 4.70 13.81
N THR A 284 -16.55 4.88 12.62
CA THR A 284 -17.90 4.43 12.26
C THR A 284 -17.82 3.17 11.42
N ILE A 285 -18.41 2.09 11.92
CA ILE A 285 -18.47 0.80 11.23
C ILE A 285 -19.81 0.71 10.51
N LYS A 286 -19.77 0.55 9.19
CA LYS A 286 -20.93 0.38 8.32
C LYS A 286 -20.90 -0.99 7.66
N VAL A 287 -22.04 -1.66 7.65
CA VAL A 287 -22.22 -2.95 7.00
C VAL A 287 -23.33 -2.81 5.96
N PHE A 288 -23.06 -3.22 4.74
CA PHE A 288 -24.03 -3.27 3.65
C PHE A 288 -24.19 -4.70 3.17
N SER A 289 -25.39 -5.03 2.72
CA SER A 289 -25.67 -6.26 1.95
C SER A 289 -24.97 -6.23 0.58
N LYS A 290 -24.85 -7.38 -0.08
CA LYS A 290 -24.37 -7.45 -1.47
C LYS A 290 -25.19 -6.64 -2.47
N GLU A 291 -26.46 -6.36 -2.18
CA GLU A 291 -27.32 -5.48 -2.97
C GLU A 291 -27.07 -3.99 -2.68
N GLY A 292 -26.17 -3.66 -1.75
CA GLY A 292 -25.81 -2.29 -1.39
C GLY A 292 -26.73 -1.62 -0.37
N LYS A 293 -27.68 -2.35 0.22
CA LYS A 293 -28.52 -1.83 1.30
C LYS A 293 -27.74 -1.84 2.61
N GLU A 294 -27.69 -0.69 3.30
CA GLU A 294 -27.11 -0.59 4.65
C GLU A 294 -27.90 -1.48 5.63
N ILE A 295 -27.19 -2.41 6.28
CA ILE A 295 -27.69 -3.33 7.30
C ILE A 295 -27.53 -2.69 8.69
N SER A 296 -26.37 -2.11 8.94
CA SER A 296 -26.07 -1.44 10.22
C SER A 296 -25.02 -0.34 10.04
N SER A 297 -25.12 0.71 10.86
CA SER A 297 -24.11 1.74 11.01
C SER A 297 -24.02 2.14 12.47
N ARG A 298 -22.82 2.15 13.04
CA ARG A 298 -22.60 2.54 14.44
C ARG A 298 -21.26 3.23 14.62
N ASN A 299 -21.24 4.22 15.50
CA ASN A 299 -20.02 4.90 15.92
C ASN A 299 -19.47 4.21 17.17
N GLU A 300 -18.18 3.89 17.14
CA GLU A 300 -17.47 3.23 18.22
C GLU A 300 -16.62 4.24 18.95
N LYS A 301 -16.69 4.28 20.28
CA LYS A 301 -15.77 5.11 21.07
C LYS A 301 -14.48 4.31 21.31
N THR A 302 -13.37 4.79 20.77
CA THR A 302 -12.06 4.13 20.91
C THR A 302 -11.05 5.06 21.56
N GLN A 303 -9.96 4.48 22.08
CA GLN A 303 -8.75 5.26 22.30
C GLN A 303 -8.14 5.67 20.95
N PRO A 304 -7.27 6.71 20.90
CA PRO A 304 -6.49 6.99 19.70
C PRO A 304 -5.67 5.78 19.26
N PHE A 305 -5.79 5.40 18.00
CA PHE A 305 -5.08 4.26 17.41
C PHE A 305 -4.34 4.67 16.14
N SER A 306 -3.26 3.95 15.82
CA SER A 306 -2.39 4.23 14.66
C SER A 306 -2.26 3.04 13.70
N SER A 307 -2.68 1.86 14.13
CA SER A 307 -2.78 0.67 13.27
C SER A 307 -4.14 0.01 13.42
N PHE A 308 -4.60 -0.62 12.35
CA PHE A 308 -5.90 -1.25 12.30
C PHE A 308 -5.97 -2.33 11.21
N SER A 309 -6.89 -3.29 11.39
CA SER A 309 -7.24 -4.30 10.39
C SER A 309 -8.66 -4.82 10.60
N LEU A 310 -9.22 -5.46 9.57
CA LEU A 310 -10.37 -6.34 9.72
C LEU A 310 -9.84 -7.78 9.87
N GLU A 311 -10.26 -8.46 10.94
CA GLU A 311 -9.82 -9.82 11.25
C GLU A 311 -11.06 -10.71 11.37
N GLN A 312 -11.06 -11.88 10.74
CA GLN A 312 -12.11 -12.88 10.94
C GLN A 312 -11.62 -13.96 11.90
N LYS A 313 -12.44 -14.25 12.91
CA LYS A 313 -12.26 -15.40 13.80
C LYS A 313 -13.54 -16.20 13.79
N ASP A 314 -13.46 -17.43 13.30
CA ASP A 314 -14.61 -18.29 13.08
C ASP A 314 -15.63 -17.62 12.12
N ASP A 315 -16.87 -17.44 12.57
CA ASP A 315 -17.96 -16.78 11.86
C ASP A 315 -18.06 -15.28 12.15
N ARG A 316 -17.18 -14.73 13.01
CA ARG A 316 -17.22 -13.34 13.46
C ARG A 316 -16.15 -12.49 12.79
N ILE A 317 -16.49 -11.23 12.55
CA ILE A 317 -15.56 -10.23 12.01
C ILE A 317 -15.28 -9.19 13.09
N PHE A 318 -14.01 -8.84 13.26
CA PHE A 318 -13.54 -7.85 14.21
C PHE A 318 -12.83 -6.72 13.48
N PHE A 319 -13.08 -5.49 13.92
CA PHE A 319 -12.22 -4.36 13.64
C PHE A 319 -11.20 -4.28 14.77
N LYS A 320 -9.96 -4.63 14.46
CA LYS A 320 -8.85 -4.65 15.42
C LYS A 320 -8.03 -3.40 15.25
N THR A 321 -7.70 -2.73 16.35
CA THR A 321 -6.72 -1.66 16.40
C THR A 321 -5.53 -2.10 17.27
N ASN A 322 -4.50 -1.27 17.42
CA ASN A 322 -3.46 -1.52 18.44
C ASN A 322 -3.96 -1.38 19.90
N THR A 323 -5.18 -0.89 20.12
CA THR A 323 -5.73 -0.62 21.46
C THR A 323 -6.99 -1.43 21.77
N ASP A 324 -7.78 -1.78 20.76
CA ASP A 324 -9.15 -2.27 20.90
C ASP A 324 -9.42 -3.44 19.92
N MET A 325 -10.40 -4.28 20.27
CA MET A 325 -10.94 -5.32 19.39
C MET A 325 -12.47 -5.21 19.39
N ILE A 326 -13.03 -4.71 18.29
CA ILE A 326 -14.44 -4.38 18.18
C ILE A 326 -15.13 -5.43 17.32
N LEU A 327 -16.15 -6.10 17.86
CA LEU A 327 -16.98 -7.05 17.11
C LEU A 327 -17.79 -6.30 16.05
N VAL A 328 -17.54 -6.56 14.77
CA VAL A 328 -18.32 -6.04 13.64
C VAL A 328 -19.64 -6.80 13.51
N LYS A 329 -19.56 -8.14 13.49
CA LYS A 329 -20.67 -9.09 13.38
C LYS A 329 -20.27 -10.43 13.96
#